data_AF-A0A3C0GIL1-F1
#
_entry.id   AF-A0A3C0GIL1-F1
#
_cell.length_a   1.000
_cell.length_b   1.000
_cell.length_c   1.000
_cell.angle_alpha   90.00
_cell.angle_beta   90.00
_cell.angle_gamma   90.00
#
_symmetry.space_group_name_H-M   'P 1'
#
loop_
_entity.id
_entity.type
_entity.pdbx_description
1 polymer ?
#
loop_
_entity_poly.entity_id
_entity_poly.type
_entity_poly.pdbx_seq_one_letter_code
_entity_poly.pdbx_strand_id
1 'polypeptide(L)'
;MDAKKKLSESSNGEISRLFKMMLIMVEDMKKDHDFHYEKLYENIPQEYHKIIDTANHFTPQKVNWIRKRILDVGNESIRNLGSEIDNYTVSFVFN
;
A
#
# COMPACT_ATOMS: atom_id res chain seq x y z
N MET A 1 -29.38 16.04 -6.65
CA MET A 1 -28.09 15.58 -6.07
C MET A 1 -28.26 14.09 -5.79
N ASP A 2 -27.43 13.24 -6.37
CA ASP A 2 -27.54 11.78 -6.22
C ASP A 2 -26.76 11.34 -4.97
N ALA A 3 -27.49 10.92 -3.93
CA ALA A 3 -26.92 10.54 -2.64
C ALA A 3 -26.05 9.27 -2.76
N LYS A 4 -26.46 8.32 -3.60
CA LYS A 4 -25.74 7.07 -3.85
C LYS A 4 -24.42 7.35 -4.56
N LYS A 5 -24.47 8.18 -5.61
CA LYS A 5 -23.26 8.61 -6.33
C LYS A 5 -22.28 9.34 -5.41
N LYS A 6 -22.77 10.27 -4.58
CA LYS A 6 -21.92 11.02 -3.65
C LYS A 6 -21.27 10.13 -2.60
N LEU A 7 -22.00 9.15 -2.06
CA LEU A 7 -21.47 8.16 -1.14
C LEU A 7 -20.38 7.31 -1.81
N SER A 8 -20.64 6.78 -3.00
CA SER A 8 -19.68 5.98 -3.76
C SER A 8 -18.39 6.74 -4.06
N GLU A 9 -18.49 7.98 -4.55
CA GLU A 9 -17.33 8.83 -4.82
C GLU A 9 -16.49 9.10 -3.56
N SER A 10 -17.15 9.44 -2.45
CA SER A 10 -16.47 9.68 -1.17
C SER A 10 -15.76 8.43 -0.66
N SER A 11 -16.43 7.28 -0.67
CA SER A 11 -15.85 6.03 -0.18
C SER A 11 -14.72 5.53 -1.06
N ASN A 12 -14.84 5.64 -2.40
CA ASN A 12 -13.75 5.31 -3.32
C ASN A 12 -12.53 6.22 -3.11
N GLY A 13 -12.77 7.50 -2.79
CA GLY A 13 -11.72 8.44 -2.41
C GLY A 13 -10.96 8.00 -1.15
N GLU A 14 -11.68 7.63 -0.09
CA GLU A 14 -11.05 7.16 1.16
C GLU A 14 -10.33 5.82 0.99
N ILE A 15 -10.89 4.86 0.25
CA ILE A 15 -10.20 3.60 -0.07
C ILE A 15 -8.91 3.89 -0.86
N SER A 16 -9.00 4.80 -1.84
CA SER A 16 -7.84 5.21 -2.65
C SER A 16 -6.74 5.84 -1.80
N ARG A 17 -7.14 6.71 -0.86
CA ARG A 17 -6.22 7.34 0.07
C ARG A 17 -5.53 6.30 0.96
N LEU A 18 -6.30 5.32 1.46
CA LEU A 18 -5.78 4.26 2.32
C LEU A 18 -4.69 3.44 1.63
N PHE A 19 -4.94 2.89 0.44
CA PHE A 19 -3.92 2.06 -0.21
C PHE A 19 -2.73 2.89 -0.71
N LYS A 20 -2.92 4.17 -1.06
CA LYS A 20 -1.79 5.09 -1.35
C LYS A 20 -0.92 5.31 -0.11
N MET A 21 -1.51 5.47 1.07
CA MET A 21 -0.77 5.53 2.33
C MET A 21 0.00 4.23 2.59
N MET A 22 -0.60 3.06 2.30
CA MET A 22 0.13 1.78 2.39
C MET A 22 1.32 1.71 1.44
N LEU A 23 1.21 2.22 0.22
CA LEU A 23 2.34 2.29 -0.71
C LEU A 23 3.47 3.16 -0.18
N ILE A 24 3.15 4.33 0.41
CA ILE A 24 4.13 5.22 1.04
C ILE A 24 4.83 4.52 2.20
N MET A 25 4.09 3.85 3.08
CA MET A 25 4.68 3.10 4.19
C MET A 25 5.67 2.03 3.71
N VAL A 26 5.37 1.31 2.62
CA VAL A 26 6.29 0.33 2.03
C VAL A 26 7.54 0.99 1.46
N GLU A 27 7.43 2.16 0.85
CA GLU A 27 8.58 2.93 0.37
C GLU A 27 9.47 3.39 1.52
N ASP A 28 8.87 3.87 2.61
CA ASP A 28 9.61 4.32 3.79
C ASP A 28 10.30 3.16 4.49
N MET A 29 9.64 2.00 4.62
CA MET A 29 10.28 0.77 5.10
C MET A 29 11.48 0.37 4.23
N LYS A 30 11.43 0.59 2.91
CA LYS A 30 12.54 0.24 2.01
C LYS A 30 13.72 1.18 2.23
N LYS A 31 13.46 2.48 2.39
CA LYS A 31 14.51 3.46 2.69
C LYS A 31 15.20 3.16 4.02
N ASP A 32 14.42 2.85 5.06
CA ASP A 32 14.94 2.51 6.38
C ASP A 32 15.79 1.22 6.33
N HIS A 33 15.29 0.19 5.63
CA HIS A 33 16.05 -1.04 5.39
C HIS A 33 17.35 -0.79 4.63
N ASP A 34 17.32 0.01 3.56
CA ASP A 34 18.53 0.33 2.79
C ASP A 34 19.56 1.07 3.63
N PHE A 35 19.12 2.06 4.39
CA PHE A 35 19.97 2.81 5.32
C PHE A 35 20.58 1.90 6.38
N HIS A 36 19.83 0.94 6.90
CA HIS A 36 20.36 -0.06 7.83
C HIS A 36 21.43 -0.94 7.19
N TYR A 37 21.19 -1.42 5.97
CA TYR A 37 22.15 -2.28 5.27
C TYR A 37 23.41 -1.51 4.85
N GLU A 38 23.29 -0.25 4.43
CA GLU A 38 24.43 0.63 4.15
C GLU A 38 25.38 0.71 5.35
N LYS A 39 24.84 0.98 6.55
CA LYS A 39 25.63 0.97 7.78
C LYS A 39 26.32 -0.36 8.06
N LEU A 40 25.65 -1.49 7.77
CA LEU A 40 26.26 -2.81 7.95
C LEU A 40 27.44 -2.99 7.00
N TYR A 41 27.30 -2.63 5.73
CA TYR A 41 28.39 -2.73 4.75
C TYR A 41 29.57 -1.79 5.07
N GLU A 42 29.30 -0.59 5.61
CA GLU A 42 30.34 0.37 6.01
C GLU A 42 31.17 -0.09 7.21
N ASN A 43 30.54 -0.81 8.15
CA ASN A 43 31.16 -1.10 9.45
C ASN A 43 31.60 -2.57 9.63
N ILE A 44 31.16 -3.47 8.75
CA ILE A 44 31.53 -4.89 8.81
C ILE A 44 32.60 -5.19 7.75
N PRO A 45 33.66 -5.96 8.07
CA PRO A 45 34.69 -6.34 7.11
C PRO A 45 34.11 -7.06 5.87
N GLN A 46 34.68 -6.77 4.72
CA GLN A 46 34.20 -7.24 3.40
C GLN A 46 34.09 -8.77 3.29
N GLU A 47 34.93 -9.51 4.01
CA GLU A 47 34.89 -10.98 4.07
C GLU A 47 33.56 -11.55 4.59
N TYR A 48 32.80 -10.78 5.38
CA TYR A 48 31.49 -11.17 5.92
C TYR A 48 30.30 -10.63 5.11
N HIS A 49 30.52 -9.81 4.08
CA HIS A 49 29.44 -9.17 3.31
C HIS A 49 28.48 -10.18 2.66
N LYS A 50 28.96 -11.36 2.27
CA LYS A 50 28.08 -12.44 1.75
C LYS A 50 26.99 -12.86 2.74
N ILE A 51 27.27 -12.80 4.05
CA ILE A 51 26.29 -13.12 5.09
C ILE A 51 25.24 -12.02 5.18
N ILE A 52 25.67 -10.75 5.07
CA ILE A 52 24.78 -9.58 5.01
C ILE A 52 23.86 -9.70 3.78
N ASP A 53 24.41 -10.00 2.60
CA ASP A 53 23.63 -10.20 1.37
C ASP A 53 22.56 -11.28 1.52
N THR A 54 22.91 -12.38 2.20
CA THR A 54 21.99 -13.49 2.44
C THR A 54 20.82 -13.09 3.35
N ALA A 55 21.05 -12.19 4.31
CA ALA A 55 20.01 -11.63 5.17
C ALA A 55 19.12 -10.59 4.45
N ASN A 56 19.64 -9.97 3.38
CA ASN A 56 18.96 -8.91 2.63
C ASN A 56 17.79 -9.44 1.78
N HIS A 57 16.63 -9.61 2.41
CA HIS A 57 15.43 -10.14 1.77
C HIS A 57 14.47 -9.05 1.26
N PHE A 58 14.65 -7.79 1.66
CA PHE A 58 13.76 -6.68 1.30
C PHE A 58 14.21 -6.01 0.01
N THR A 59 14.36 -6.81 -1.03
CA THR A 59 14.88 -6.39 -2.34
C THR A 59 13.89 -5.52 -3.11
N PRO A 60 14.34 -4.77 -4.13
CA PRO A 60 13.44 -4.02 -5.02
C PRO A 60 12.34 -4.89 -5.65
N GLN A 61 12.65 -6.15 -5.99
CA GLN A 61 11.68 -7.11 -6.52
C GLN A 61 10.61 -7.44 -5.49
N LYS A 62 11.01 -7.66 -4.21
CA LYS A 62 10.08 -7.92 -3.12
C LYS A 62 9.17 -6.72 -2.87
N VAL A 63 9.74 -5.51 -2.84
CA VAL A 63 8.98 -4.25 -2.69
C VAL A 63 7.96 -4.09 -3.81
N ASN A 64 8.36 -4.30 -5.07
CA ASN A 64 7.45 -4.21 -6.22
C ASN A 64 6.32 -5.24 -6.15
N TRP A 65 6.61 -6.46 -5.70
CA TRP A 65 5.59 -7.48 -5.47
C TRP A 65 4.57 -7.05 -4.40
N ILE A 66 5.03 -6.46 -3.29
CA ILE A 66 4.15 -5.94 -2.22
C ILE A 66 3.30 -4.78 -2.76
N ARG A 67 3.91 -3.82 -3.49
CA ARG A 67 3.19 -2.68 -4.09
C ARG A 67 2.07 -3.15 -5.02
N LYS A 68 2.36 -4.12 -5.88
CA LYS A 68 1.35 -4.72 -6.77
C LYS A 68 0.20 -5.32 -5.95
N ARG A 69 0.52 -6.08 -4.89
CA ARG A 69 -0.50 -6.67 -4.02
C ARG A 69 -1.40 -5.62 -3.36
N ILE A 70 -0.82 -4.52 -2.87
CA ILE A 70 -1.57 -3.40 -2.28
C ILE A 70 -2.53 -2.78 -3.30
N LEU A 71 -2.06 -2.53 -4.52
CA LEU A 71 -2.90 -1.99 -5.60
C LEU A 71 -4.02 -2.95 -6.00
N ASP A 72 -3.71 -4.24 -6.13
CA ASP A 72 -4.69 -5.27 -6.49
C ASP A 72 -5.83 -5.30 -5.45
N VAL A 73 -5.50 -5.33 -4.17
CA VAL A 73 -6.47 -5.32 -3.06
C VAL A 73 -7.27 -4.00 -3.01
N GLY A 74 -6.60 -2.86 -3.23
CA GLY A 74 -7.27 -1.56 -3.27
C GLY A 74 -8.30 -1.46 -4.40
N ASN A 75 -7.93 -1.91 -5.59
CA ASN A 75 -8.82 -1.93 -6.76
C ASN A 75 -9.98 -2.93 -6.60
N GLU A 76 -9.73 -4.08 -6.00
CA GLU A 76 -10.78 -5.04 -5.64
C GLU A 76 -11.76 -4.44 -4.62
N SER A 77 -11.26 -3.73 -3.60
CA SER A 77 -12.09 -3.10 -2.58
C SER A 77 -13.03 -2.04 -3.17
N ILE A 78 -12.54 -1.22 -4.11
CA ILE A 78 -13.37 -0.23 -4.83
C ILE A 78 -14.47 -0.92 -5.65
N ARG A 79 -14.13 -1.98 -6.39
CA ARG A 79 -15.11 -2.73 -7.19
C ARG A 79 -16.17 -3.37 -6.31
N ASN A 80 -15.77 -4.06 -5.25
CA ASN A 80 -16.68 -4.73 -4.34
C ASN A 80 -17.62 -3.74 -3.65
N LEU A 81 -17.11 -2.59 -3.20
CA LEU A 81 -17.95 -1.55 -2.63
C LEU A 81 -18.96 -0.99 -3.65
N GLY A 82 -18.52 -0.75 -4.89
CA GLY A 82 -19.42 -0.29 -5.95
C GLY A 82 -20.57 -1.27 -6.18
N SER A 83 -20.26 -2.55 -6.36
CA SER A 83 -21.26 -3.61 -6.53
C SER A 83 -22.19 -3.74 -5.31
N GLU A 84 -21.66 -3.55 -4.10
CA GLU A 84 -22.45 -3.63 -2.87
C GLU A 84 -23.38 -2.43 -2.74
N ILE A 85 -22.89 -1.20 -2.96
CA ILE A 85 -23.71 0.03 -2.96
C ILE A 85 -24.86 -0.08 -3.96
N ASP A 86 -24.63 -0.73 -5.10
CA ASP A 86 -25.65 -0.93 -6.13
C ASP A 86 -26.90 -1.68 -5.63
N ASN A 87 -26.76 -2.51 -4.60
CA ASN A 87 -27.86 -3.25 -3.97
C ASN A 87 -28.75 -2.40 -3.04
N TYR A 88 -28.38 -1.14 -2.76
CA TYR A 88 -29.12 -0.27 -1.83
C TYR A 88 -29.73 0.95 -2.50
N THR A 89 -30.82 1.45 -1.89
CA THR A 89 -31.35 2.80 -2.13
C THR A 89 -30.77 3.74 -1.08
N VAL A 90 -30.17 4.85 -1.52
CA VAL A 90 -29.51 5.82 -0.63
C VAL A 90 -30.18 7.18 -0.80
N SER A 91 -30.53 7.81 0.32
CA SER A 91 -31.15 9.13 0.36
C SER A 91 -30.46 10.02 1.39
N PHE A 92 -30.44 11.33 1.16
CA PHE A 92 -29.98 12.28 2.16
C PHE A 92 -31.00 12.39 3.30
N VAL A 93 -30.50 12.48 4.53
CA VAL A 93 -31.28 12.86 5.71
C VAL A 93 -30.78 14.24 6.12
N PHE A 94 -31.65 15.24 6.06
CA PHE A 94 -31.36 16.59 6.51
C PHE A 94 -32.01 16.77 7.89
N ASN A 95 -31.18 17.01 8.90
CA ASN A 95 -31.60 17.39 10.25
C ASN A 95 -31.52 18.90 10.41
#